data_AF-A0A964QF38-F1
#
_entry.id   AF-A0A964QF38-F1
#
_cell.length_a   1.000
_cell.length_b   1.000
_cell.length_c   1.000
_cell.angle_alpha   90.00
_cell.angle_beta   90.00
_cell.angle_gamma   90.00
#
_symmetry.space_group_name_H-M   'P 1'
#
loop_
_entity.id
_entity.type
_entity.pdbx_description
1 polymer ?
#
loop_
_entity_poly.entity_id
_entity_poly.type
_entity_poly.pdbx_seq_one_letter_code
_entity_poly.pdbx_strand_id
1 'polypeptide(L)'
;MSIELTSTQLDLAEKLSQHSKDACELVGLKCQKCEPQHFYLTVHRYYGRVQGMTAEVDRCIDWCMSKGKLVFTAQRFGNWCQNKVKWDREEEIKKQEMAKLKTGTVFQQEDYARRTMRRP
;
A
#
# COMPACT_ATOMS: atom_id res chain seq x y z
N MET A 1 -22.74 10.27 -8.10
CA MET A 1 -22.23 9.31 -9.11
C MET A 1 -22.13 7.96 -8.45
N SER A 2 -22.86 6.96 -8.93
CA SER A 2 -22.64 5.56 -8.54
C SER A 2 -21.28 5.14 -9.10
N ILE A 3 -20.38 4.71 -8.22
CA ILE A 3 -19.13 4.10 -8.65
C ILE A 3 -19.48 2.66 -9.01
N GLU A 4 -19.45 2.33 -10.29
CA GLU A 4 -19.67 0.96 -10.76
C GLU A 4 -18.33 0.22 -10.81
N LEU A 5 -18.26 -0.86 -10.03
CA LEU A 5 -17.13 -1.78 -10.06
C LEU A 5 -17.31 -2.78 -11.20
N THR A 6 -16.22 -3.17 -11.85
CA THR A 6 -16.24 -4.33 -12.74
C THR A 6 -16.45 -5.61 -11.94
N SER A 7 -16.85 -6.71 -12.61
CA SER A 7 -17.00 -8.03 -11.96
C SER A 7 -15.73 -8.44 -11.21
N THR A 8 -14.56 -8.25 -11.81
CA THR A 8 -13.28 -8.58 -11.17
C THR A 8 -13.00 -7.72 -9.93
N GLN A 9 -13.43 -6.46 -9.94
CA GLN A 9 -13.29 -5.58 -8.78
C GLN A 9 -14.27 -5.95 -7.65
N LEU A 10 -15.47 -6.40 -8.00
CA LEU A 10 -16.43 -6.94 -7.04
C LEU A 10 -15.88 -8.20 -6.37
N ASP A 11 -15.40 -9.16 -7.17
CA ASP A 11 -14.76 -10.39 -6.66
C ASP A 11 -13.59 -10.07 -5.73
N LEU A 12 -12.80 -9.04 -6.07
CA LEU A 12 -11.70 -8.61 -5.22
C LEU A 12 -12.20 -8.02 -3.90
N ALA A 13 -13.25 -7.20 -3.91
CA ALA A 13 -13.83 -6.64 -2.70
C ALA A 13 -14.37 -7.75 -1.76
N GLU A 14 -14.99 -8.78 -2.33
CA GLU A 14 -15.44 -9.96 -1.57
C GLU A 14 -14.27 -10.73 -0.95
N LYS A 15 -13.23 -11.00 -1.75
CA LYS A 15 -12.01 -11.66 -1.27
C LYS A 15 -11.33 -10.88 -0.15
N LEU A 16 -11.20 -9.56 -0.29
CA LEU A 16 -10.61 -8.71 0.74
C LEU A 16 -11.46 -8.70 2.02
N SER A 17 -12.77 -8.68 1.89
CA SER A 17 -13.70 -8.79 3.02
C SER A 17 -13.47 -10.08 3.79
N GLN A 18 -13.55 -11.23 3.11
CA GLN A 18 -13.35 -12.53 3.75
C GLN A 18 -11.97 -12.66 4.38
N HIS A 19 -10.92 -12.37 3.60
CA HIS A 19 -9.53 -12.44 4.06
C HIS A 19 -9.28 -11.56 5.28
N SER A 20 -9.83 -10.34 5.30
CA SER A 20 -9.66 -9.44 6.44
C SER A 20 -10.32 -9.95 7.72
N LYS A 21 -11.48 -10.61 7.61
CA LYS A 21 -12.18 -11.21 8.76
C LYS A 21 -11.35 -12.36 9.32
N ASP A 22 -10.90 -13.25 8.45
CA ASP A 22 -10.10 -14.43 8.81
C ASP A 22 -8.77 -14.01 9.45
N ALA A 23 -8.06 -13.07 8.83
CA ALA A 23 -6.78 -12.57 9.33
C ALA A 23 -6.94 -11.84 10.68
N CYS A 24 -8.01 -11.06 10.86
CA CYS A 24 -8.28 -10.41 12.15
C CYS A 24 -8.56 -11.41 13.25
N GLU A 25 -9.35 -12.45 12.96
CA GLU A 25 -9.66 -13.51 13.91
C GLU A 25 -8.40 -14.26 14.36
N LEU A 26 -7.52 -14.60 13.41
CA LEU A 26 -6.26 -15.30 13.69
C LEU A 26 -5.34 -14.54 14.65
N VAL A 27 -5.31 -13.20 14.57
CA VAL A 27 -4.41 -12.37 15.39
C VAL A 27 -5.10 -11.73 16.60
N GLY A 28 -6.37 -12.05 16.85
CA GLY A 28 -7.15 -11.50 17.96
C GLY A 28 -7.53 -10.03 17.80
N LEU A 29 -7.57 -9.52 16.57
CA LEU A 29 -8.08 -8.17 16.26
C LEU A 29 -9.59 -8.19 16.03
N LYS A 30 -10.27 -7.12 16.46
CA LYS A 30 -11.68 -6.96 16.10
C LYS A 30 -11.79 -6.43 14.66
N CYS A 31 -12.42 -7.18 13.77
CA CYS A 31 -12.77 -6.68 12.43
C CYS A 31 -14.05 -5.84 12.51
N GLN A 32 -14.00 -4.57 12.09
CA GLN A 32 -15.17 -3.70 11.99
C GLN A 32 -15.30 -3.11 10.59
N LYS A 33 -16.54 -3.03 10.09
CA LYS A 33 -16.82 -2.52 8.73
C LYS A 33 -15.95 -3.25 7.68
N CYS A 34 -15.89 -4.57 7.80
CA CYS A 34 -15.13 -5.46 6.92
C CYS A 34 -16.00 -6.10 5.84
N GLU A 35 -17.25 -5.66 5.66
CA GLU A 35 -18.11 -6.15 4.56
C GLU A 35 -17.61 -5.67 3.19
N PRO A 36 -17.89 -6.39 2.09
CA PRO A 36 -17.36 -6.09 0.76
C PRO A 36 -17.57 -4.63 0.35
N GLN A 37 -18.77 -4.09 0.60
CA GLN A 37 -19.13 -2.68 0.33
C GLN A 37 -18.18 -1.64 0.93
N HIS A 38 -17.53 -1.94 2.05
CA HIS A 38 -16.59 -1.02 2.69
C HIS A 38 -15.21 -1.01 2.00
N PHE A 39 -14.91 -2.03 1.20
CA PHE A 39 -13.73 -2.09 0.35
C PHE A 39 -13.95 -1.47 -1.03
N TYR A 40 -15.19 -1.18 -1.43
CA TYR A 40 -15.51 -0.73 -2.80
C TYR A 40 -14.69 0.48 -3.24
N LEU A 41 -14.62 1.53 -2.42
CA LEU A 41 -13.85 2.73 -2.75
C LEU A 41 -12.36 2.45 -2.82
N THR A 42 -11.85 1.58 -1.95
CA THR A 42 -10.45 1.17 -1.90
C THR A 42 -10.10 0.39 -3.17
N VAL A 43 -10.91 -0.60 -3.54
CA VAL A 43 -10.71 -1.39 -4.76
C VAL A 43 -10.81 -0.48 -5.98
N HIS A 44 -11.87 0.31 -6.14
CA HIS A 44 -12.01 1.20 -7.30
C HIS A 44 -10.79 2.11 -7.50
N ARG A 45 -10.25 2.67 -6.42
CA ARG A 45 -9.15 3.65 -6.48
C ARG A 45 -7.77 3.02 -6.69
N TYR A 46 -7.55 1.83 -6.15
CA TYR A 46 -6.22 1.22 -6.07
C TYR A 46 -6.08 -0.08 -6.85
N TYR A 47 -7.14 -0.57 -7.48
CA TYR A 47 -7.08 -1.69 -8.41
C TYR A 47 -6.02 -1.44 -9.49
N GLY A 48 -5.11 -2.39 -9.67
CA GLY A 48 -3.97 -2.29 -10.60
C GLY A 48 -2.83 -1.38 -10.14
N ARG A 49 -3.04 -0.52 -9.11
CA ARG A 49 -1.99 0.34 -8.53
C ARG A 49 -1.30 -0.33 -7.33
N VAL A 50 -2.06 -1.11 -6.56
CA VAL A 50 -1.53 -1.92 -5.46
C VAL A 50 -1.63 -3.38 -5.89
N GLN A 51 -0.48 -3.98 -6.22
CA GLN A 51 -0.41 -5.41 -6.55
C GLN A 51 -0.51 -6.25 -5.28
N GLY A 52 -1.27 -7.35 -5.33
CA GLY A 52 -1.39 -8.27 -4.18
C GLY A 52 -2.12 -7.66 -2.99
N MET A 53 -3.29 -7.04 -3.20
CA MET A 53 -4.02 -6.34 -2.13
C MET A 53 -4.34 -7.22 -0.92
N THR A 54 -4.52 -8.54 -1.07
CA THR A 54 -4.71 -9.46 0.06
C THR A 54 -3.48 -9.53 0.96
N ALA A 55 -2.27 -9.65 0.39
CA ALA A 55 -1.02 -9.60 1.16
C ALA A 55 -0.81 -8.22 1.83
N GLU A 56 -1.30 -7.15 1.20
CA GLU A 56 -1.28 -5.82 1.82
C GLU A 56 -2.27 -5.69 2.98
N VAL A 57 -3.37 -6.47 3.00
CA VAL A 57 -4.25 -6.55 4.18
C VAL A 57 -3.47 -7.12 5.36
N ASP A 58 -2.71 -8.21 5.15
CA ASP A 58 -1.87 -8.80 6.19
C ASP A 58 -0.86 -7.79 6.74
N ARG A 59 -0.13 -7.11 5.84
CA ARG A 59 0.82 -6.05 6.23
C ARG A 59 0.15 -4.90 6.98
N CYS A 60 -1.06 -4.53 6.58
CA CYS A 60 -1.84 -3.50 7.26
C CYS A 60 -2.26 -3.97 8.67
N ILE A 61 -2.62 -5.24 8.83
CA ILE A 61 -2.96 -5.88 10.10
C ILE A 61 -1.73 -5.96 11.01
N ASP A 62 -0.60 -6.43 10.51
CA ASP A 62 0.68 -6.47 11.23
C ASP A 62 1.07 -5.07 11.73
N TRP A 63 0.92 -4.06 10.88
CA TRP A 63 1.14 -2.68 11.28
C TRP A 63 0.13 -2.21 12.34
N CYS A 64 -1.14 -2.62 12.26
CA CYS A 64 -2.12 -2.32 13.31
C CYS A 64 -1.69 -2.93 14.65
N MET A 65 -1.24 -4.18 14.64
CA MET A 65 -0.70 -4.87 15.82
C MET A 65 0.53 -4.16 16.38
N SER A 66 1.49 -3.79 15.51
CA SER A 66 2.72 -3.09 15.90
C SER A 66 2.46 -1.69 16.49
N LYS A 67 1.28 -1.11 16.23
CA LYS A 67 0.83 0.18 16.78
C LYS A 67 -0.15 0.03 17.95
N GLY A 68 -0.32 -1.19 18.48
CA GLY A 68 -1.21 -1.48 19.60
C GLY A 68 -2.68 -1.18 19.29
N LYS A 69 -3.09 -1.28 18.02
CA LYS A 69 -4.50 -1.13 17.65
C LYS A 69 -5.24 -2.42 17.99
N LEU A 70 -6.49 -2.28 18.43
CA LEU A 70 -7.37 -3.40 18.77
C LEU A 70 -8.40 -3.70 17.68
N VAL A 71 -8.48 -2.82 16.67
CA VAL A 71 -9.53 -2.85 15.65
C VAL A 71 -8.94 -2.60 14.27
N PHE A 72 -9.26 -3.49 13.34
CA PHE A 72 -9.04 -3.32 11.91
C PHE A 72 -10.32 -2.85 11.23
N THR A 73 -10.21 -1.99 10.21
CA THR A 73 -11.33 -1.57 9.38
C THR A 73 -10.93 -1.45 7.92
N ALA A 74 -11.87 -1.64 6.99
CA ALA A 74 -11.62 -1.43 5.56
C ALA A 74 -11.13 0.00 5.24
N GLN A 75 -11.52 1.00 6.03
CA GLN A 75 -11.04 2.37 5.90
C GLN A 75 -9.54 2.49 6.26
N ARG A 76 -9.08 1.79 7.31
CA ARG A 76 -7.64 1.74 7.65
C ARG A 76 -6.85 1.14 6.50
N PHE A 77 -7.37 0.07 5.91
CA PHE A 77 -6.77 -0.53 4.73
C PHE A 77 -6.75 0.41 3.52
N GLY A 78 -7.81 1.20 3.30
CA GLY A 78 -7.81 2.24 2.26
C GLY A 78 -6.71 3.30 2.47
N ASN A 79 -6.48 3.72 3.71
CA ASN A 79 -5.39 4.63 4.05
C ASN A 79 -4.01 3.97 3.90
N TRP A 80 -3.90 2.69 4.22
CA TRP A 80 -2.70 1.88 3.99
C TRP A 80 -2.35 1.85 2.50
N CYS A 81 -3.31 1.52 1.64
CA CYS A 81 -3.11 1.53 0.18
C CYS A 81 -2.64 2.89 -0.34
N GLN A 82 -3.19 3.98 0.19
CA GLN A 82 -2.75 5.33 -0.18
C GLN A 82 -1.27 5.57 0.15
N ASN A 83 -0.84 5.15 1.34
CA ASN A 83 0.54 5.31 1.78
C ASN A 83 1.47 4.36 1.02
N LYS A 84 1.04 3.12 0.77
CA LYS A 84 1.78 2.13 -0.01
C LYS A 84 2.14 2.66 -1.40
N VAL A 85 1.17 3.24 -2.12
CA VAL A 85 1.42 3.86 -3.43
C VAL A 85 2.45 4.99 -3.36
N LYS A 86 2.43 5.79 -2.28
CA LYS A 86 3.45 6.85 -2.08
C LYS A 86 4.84 6.25 -1.84
N TRP A 87 4.92 5.26 -0.95
CA TRP A 87 6.18 4.60 -0.62
C TRP A 87 6.79 3.89 -1.82
N ASP A 88 5.98 3.19 -2.63
CA ASP A 88 6.45 2.52 -3.84
C ASP A 88 7.05 3.50 -4.84
N ARG A 89 6.41 4.66 -5.01
CA ARG A 89 6.91 5.73 -5.87
C ARG A 89 8.22 6.33 -5.34
N GLU A 90 8.33 6.53 -4.03
CA GLU A 90 9.57 7.02 -3.40
C GLU A 90 10.72 6.01 -3.54
N GLU A 91 10.45 4.72 -3.39
CA GLU A 91 11.44 3.66 -3.61
C GLU A 91 11.89 3.58 -5.08
N GLU A 92 10.97 3.74 -6.01
CA GLU A 92 11.30 3.76 -7.44
C GLU A 92 12.22 4.93 -7.79
N ILE A 93 11.91 6.13 -7.27
CA ILE A 93 12.78 7.30 -7.41
C ILE A 93 14.16 7.01 -6.82
N LYS A 94 14.25 6.50 -5.58
CA LYS A 94 15.53 6.15 -4.95
C LYS A 94 16.33 5.13 -5.77
N LYS A 95 15.67 4.12 -6.36
CA LYS A 95 16.32 3.13 -7.22
C LYS A 95 16.88 3.78 -8.50
N GLN A 96 16.12 4.67 -9.14
CA GLN A 96 16.57 5.41 -10.31
C GLN A 96 17.77 6.32 -9.98
N GLU A 97 17.74 6.99 -8.83
CA GLU A 97 18.83 7.84 -8.33
C GLU A 97 20.11 7.02 -8.08
N MET A 98 19.99 5.87 -7.41
CA MET A 98 21.10 4.96 -7.17
C MET A 98 21.64 4.33 -8.46
N ALA A 99 20.79 4.08 -9.46
CA ALA A 99 21.21 3.57 -10.76
C ALA A 99 22.07 4.60 -11.51
N LYS A 100 21.65 5.88 -11.55
CA LYS A 100 22.44 6.98 -12.15
C LYS A 100 23.82 7.13 -11.50
N LEU A 101 23.88 7.02 -10.18
CA LEU A 101 25.13 7.01 -9.42
C LEU A 101 26.04 5.82 -9.76
N LYS A 102 25.48 4.66 -10.10
CA LYS A 102 26.26 3.46 -10.45
C LYS A 102 26.73 3.43 -11.90
N THR A 103 26.01 4.09 -12.82
CA THR A 103 26.28 4.00 -14.27
C THR A 103 26.95 5.24 -14.86
N GLY A 104 27.04 6.36 -14.13
CA GLY A 104 27.77 7.55 -14.58
C GLY A 104 29.29 7.35 -14.60
N THR A 105 30.01 8.15 -15.40
CA THR A 105 31.49 8.23 -15.29
C THR A 105 31.91 8.81 -13.94
N VAL A 106 33.15 8.58 -13.49
CA VAL A 106 33.65 9.07 -12.18
C VAL A 106 33.35 10.56 -11.97
N PHE A 107 33.55 11.38 -13.01
CA PHE A 107 33.23 12.80 -12.98
C PHE A 107 31.73 13.09 -12.79
N GLN A 108 30.86 12.34 -13.48
CA GLN A 108 29.41 12.48 -13.33
C GLN A 108 28.92 12.01 -11.96
N GLN A 109 29.54 10.97 -11.39
CA GLN A 109 29.24 10.49 -10.04
C GLN A 109 29.63 11.54 -8.99
N GLU A 110 30.82 12.14 -9.11
CA GLU A 110 31.30 13.19 -8.22
C GLU A 110 30.50 14.50 -8.32
N ASP A 111 30.11 14.92 -9.53
CA ASP A 111 29.27 16.11 -9.74
C ASP A 111 27.86 15.88 -9.17
N TYR A 112 27.30 14.68 -9.35
CA TYR A 112 26.02 14.29 -8.77
C TYR A 112 26.04 14.30 -7.24
N ALA A 113 27.05 13.68 -6.64
CA ALA A 113 27.23 13.66 -5.19
C ALA A 113 27.39 15.07 -4.59
N ARG A 114 28.10 15.96 -5.29
CA ARG A 114 28.23 17.38 -4.89
C ARG A 114 26.90 18.14 -4.92
N ARG A 115 26.02 17.85 -5.89
CA ARG A 115 24.70 18.50 -6.01
C ARG A 115 23.71 18.00 -4.97
N THR A 116 23.78 16.73 -4.59
CA THR A 116 22.86 16.13 -3.59
C THR A 116 23.26 16.44 -2.14
N MET A 117 24.56 16.56 -1.82
CA MET A 117 25.03 16.95 -0.47
C MET A 117 24.84 18.43 -0.13
N ARG A 118 24.42 19.27 -1.09
CA ARG A 118 24.29 20.74 -0.93
C ARG A 118 22.88 21.24 -0.62
N ARG A 119 21.91 20.37 -0.32
CA ARG A 119 20.58 20.84 0.13
C ARG A 119 20.53 20.94 1.66
N PRO A 120 20.27 22.13 2.24
CA PRO A 120 19.88 22.27 3.64
C PRO A 120 18.52 21.62 3.92
#